data_AF-A0A6A0H014-F1
#
_entry.id   AF-A0A6A0H014-F1
#
_cell.length_a   1.000
_cell.length_b   1.000
_cell.length_c   1.000
_cell.angle_alpha   90.00
_cell.angle_beta   90.00
_cell.angle_gamma   90.00
#
_symmetry.space_group_name_H-M   'P 1'
#
loop_
_entity.id
_entity.type
_entity.pdbx_description
1 polymer ?
#
loop_
_entity_poly.entity_id
_entity_poly.type
_entity_poly.pdbx_seq_one_letter_code
_entity_poly.pdbx_strand_id
1 'polypeptide(L)'
;MFSFAASKASVQLGNAKTFRRSLGAEPINKPFPDCAHLEYQSDDYWRCHIRGMAGVMAHISGTCKMAPDSDPMGVVTPRLKSDFAVFMTPFT
;
A
#
# COMPACT_ATOMS: atom_id res chain seq x y z
N MET A 1 -2.60 -7.04 -4.51
CA MET A 1 -3.63 -7.80 -3.77
C MET A 1 -3.80 -7.37 -2.31
N PHE A 2 -2.87 -6.60 -1.71
CA PHE A 2 -2.93 -6.24 -0.28
C PHE A 2 -3.60 -4.90 0.07
N SER A 3 -3.90 -4.03 -0.89
CA SER A 3 -4.24 -2.63 -0.57
C SER A 3 -5.61 -2.44 0.09
N PHE A 4 -6.63 -3.24 -0.22
CA PHE A 4 -7.99 -3.01 0.32
C PHE A 4 -8.29 -3.70 1.65
N ALA A 5 -7.49 -4.67 2.06
CA ALA A 5 -7.63 -5.31 3.36
C ALA A 5 -7.41 -4.28 4.50
N ALA A 6 -6.42 -3.40 4.35
CA ALA A 6 -6.16 -2.31 5.28
C ALA A 6 -7.36 -1.35 5.39
N SER A 7 -7.95 -0.95 4.26
CA SER A 7 -9.14 -0.08 4.26
C SER A 7 -10.32 -0.70 5.02
N LYS A 8 -10.58 -2.00 4.81
CA LYS A 8 -11.62 -2.74 5.55
C LYS A 8 -11.32 -2.83 7.04
N ALA A 9 -10.07 -3.10 7.41
CA ALA A 9 -9.64 -3.14 8.81
C ALA A 9 -9.81 -1.77 9.49
N SER A 10 -9.48 -0.68 8.81
CA SER A 10 -9.71 0.69 9.32
C SER A 10 -11.19 0.98 9.59
N VAL A 11 -12.10 0.54 8.70
CA VAL A 11 -13.55 0.66 8.93
C VAL A 11 -14.01 -0.17 10.12
N GLN A 12 -13.51 -1.39 10.28
CA GLN A 12 -13.82 -2.23 11.43
C GLN A 12 -13.34 -1.60 12.75
N LEU A 13 -12.11 -1.08 12.76
CA LEU A 13 -11.53 -0.39 13.91
C LEU A 13 -12.35 0.86 14.27
N GLY A 14 -12.63 1.73 13.28
CA GLY A 14 -13.41 2.96 13.49
C GLY A 14 -14.84 2.69 13.99
N ASN A 15 -15.39 1.52 13.68
CA ASN A 15 -16.69 1.07 14.19
C ASN A 15 -16.67 0.52 15.62
N ALA A 16 -15.52 0.45 16.29
CA ALA A 16 -15.46 -0.01 17.66
C ALA A 16 -16.25 0.91 18.62
N LYS A 17 -16.91 0.31 19.63
CA LYS A 17 -17.77 1.02 20.59
C LYS A 17 -17.04 2.15 21.34
N THR A 18 -15.74 2.00 21.58
CA THR A 18 -14.91 3.01 22.25
C THR A 18 -14.88 4.33 21.49
N PHE A 19 -14.80 4.32 20.14
CA PHE A 19 -14.80 5.55 19.37
C PHE A 19 -16.13 6.31 19.49
N ARG A 20 -17.27 5.59 19.50
CA ARG A 20 -18.58 6.20 19.76
C ARG A 20 -18.68 6.77 21.18
N ARG A 21 -18.29 5.98 22.19
CA ARG A 21 -18.42 6.37 23.61
C ARG A 21 -17.51 7.52 24.00
N SER A 22 -16.25 7.50 23.54
CA SER A 22 -15.22 8.43 23.99
C SER A 22 -15.14 9.69 23.14
N LEU A 23 -15.48 9.62 21.85
CA LEU A 23 -15.34 10.74 20.92
C LEU A 23 -16.66 11.19 20.28
N GLY A 24 -17.77 10.46 20.50
CA GLY A 24 -19.02 10.72 19.77
C GLY A 24 -18.89 10.49 18.26
N ALA A 25 -17.93 9.67 17.82
CA ALA A 25 -17.64 9.47 16.42
C ALA A 25 -18.73 8.65 15.72
N GLU A 26 -19.17 9.09 14.54
CA GLU A 26 -20.15 8.37 13.72
C GLU A 26 -19.52 7.83 12.42
N PRO A 27 -19.94 6.65 11.93
CA PRO A 27 -19.42 6.08 10.70
C PRO A 27 -19.73 6.94 9.48
N ILE A 28 -18.74 7.13 8.61
CA ILE A 28 -18.93 7.81 7.32
C ILE A 28 -19.67 6.86 6.37
N ASN A 29 -20.96 7.10 6.18
CA ASN A 29 -21.84 6.30 5.31
C ASN A 29 -22.02 6.88 3.90
N LYS A 30 -21.14 7.79 3.48
CA LYS A 30 -21.20 8.40 2.14
C LYS A 30 -20.21 7.70 1.21
N PRO A 31 -20.68 7.05 0.12
CA PRO A 31 -19.79 6.47 -0.88
C PRO A 31 -18.90 7.54 -1.54
N PHE A 32 -17.69 7.14 -1.93
CA PHE A 32 -16.83 7.99 -2.74
C PHE A 32 -17.50 8.25 -4.10
N PRO A 33 -17.66 9.52 -4.54
CA PRO A 33 -18.49 9.86 -5.72
C PRO A 33 -18.12 9.06 -6.98
N ASP A 34 -16.84 8.97 -7.30
CA ASP A 34 -16.36 8.27 -8.50
C ASP A 34 -16.58 6.76 -8.44
N CYS A 35 -16.83 6.21 -7.25
CA CYS A 35 -17.04 4.78 -7.01
C CYS A 35 -18.48 4.45 -6.61
N ALA A 36 -19.40 5.44 -6.62
CA ALA A 36 -20.77 5.27 -6.13
C ALA A 36 -21.63 4.33 -6.99
N HIS A 37 -21.18 4.01 -8.21
CA HIS A 37 -21.81 3.04 -9.10
C HIS A 37 -21.52 1.58 -8.73
N LEU A 38 -20.65 1.34 -7.74
CA LEU A 38 -20.28 0.02 -7.24
C LEU A 38 -21.00 -0.26 -5.91
N GLU A 39 -21.23 -1.54 -5.59
CA GLU A 39 -21.80 -1.93 -4.30
C GLU A 39 -20.92 -1.42 -3.16
N TYR A 40 -21.50 -0.65 -2.24
CA TYR A 40 -20.77 0.00 -1.17
C TYR A 40 -20.04 -1.02 -0.28
N GLN A 41 -18.75 -0.77 -0.02
CA GLN A 41 -17.84 -1.67 0.72
C GLN A 41 -17.53 -3.04 0.08
N SER A 42 -17.97 -3.29 -1.15
CA SER A 42 -17.51 -4.44 -1.95
C SER A 42 -16.02 -4.35 -2.28
N ASP A 43 -15.40 -5.47 -2.68
CA ASP A 43 -14.01 -5.48 -3.13
C ASP A 43 -13.77 -4.53 -4.31
N ASP A 44 -14.72 -4.46 -5.24
CA ASP A 44 -14.62 -3.57 -6.40
C ASP A 44 -14.72 -2.10 -6.01
N TYR A 45 -15.62 -1.78 -5.07
CA TYR A 45 -15.67 -0.44 -4.47
C TYR A 45 -14.33 -0.05 -3.85
N TRP A 46 -13.72 -0.93 -3.05
CA TRP A 46 -12.42 -0.63 -2.43
C TRP A 46 -11.28 -0.50 -3.45
N ARG A 47 -11.28 -1.32 -4.51
CA ARG A 47 -10.33 -1.18 -5.62
C ARG A 47 -10.46 0.16 -6.34
N CYS A 48 -11.68 0.66 -6.53
CA CYS A 48 -11.91 2.00 -7.08
C CYS A 48 -11.47 3.09 -6.09
N HIS A 49 -11.92 3.00 -4.84
CA HIS A 49 -11.69 3.98 -3.79
C HIS A 49 -10.19 4.24 -3.56
N ILE A 50 -9.38 3.18 -3.49
CA ILE A 50 -7.93 3.30 -3.25
C ILE A 50 -7.22 4.03 -4.39
N ARG A 51 -7.70 3.93 -5.63
CA ARG A 51 -7.10 4.68 -6.74
C ARG A 51 -7.29 6.19 -6.60
N GLY A 52 -8.46 6.62 -6.13
CA GLY A 52 -8.75 8.04 -5.91
C GLY A 52 -8.16 8.60 -4.62
N MET A 53 -7.96 7.75 -3.61
CA MET A 53 -7.49 8.17 -2.28
C MET A 53 -6.00 7.93 -2.01
N ALA A 54 -5.31 7.16 -2.85
CA ALA A 54 -3.89 6.87 -2.65
C ALA A 54 -3.06 8.16 -2.73
N GLY A 55 -2.28 8.40 -1.68
CA GLY A 55 -1.27 9.44 -1.61
C GLY A 55 0.11 8.85 -1.30
N VAL A 56 1.16 9.66 -1.46
CA VAL A 56 2.53 9.25 -1.15
C VAL A 56 2.80 9.46 0.33
N MET A 57 2.96 8.36 1.07
CA MET A 57 3.66 8.39 2.37
C MET A 57 5.16 8.39 2.06
N ALA A 58 5.84 9.53 2.23
CA ALA A 58 7.18 9.87 1.74
C ALA A 58 8.37 8.99 2.24
N HIS A 59 8.20 7.68 2.29
CA HIS A 59 9.18 6.65 2.62
C HIS A 59 9.65 5.95 1.34
N ILE A 60 10.13 6.73 0.37
CA ILE A 60 10.65 6.19 -0.89
C ILE A 60 11.97 5.48 -0.60
N SER A 61 12.05 4.21 -0.98
CA SER A 61 13.14 3.30 -0.65
C SER A 61 13.27 2.25 -1.77
N GLY A 62 14.39 1.53 -1.81
CA GLY A 62 14.58 0.39 -2.69
C GLY A 62 15.17 0.69 -4.08
N THR A 63 15.67 1.91 -4.32
CA THR A 63 16.35 2.26 -5.58
C THR A 63 17.68 1.53 -5.77
N CYS A 64 18.38 1.20 -4.68
CA CYS A 64 19.57 0.33 -4.66
C CYS A 64 19.27 -0.93 -3.85
N LYS A 65 18.64 -1.93 -4.47
CA LYS A 65 18.22 -3.18 -3.82
C LYS A 65 19.43 -3.90 -3.21
N MET A 66 19.36 -4.21 -1.92
CA MET A 66 20.27 -5.14 -1.27
C MET A 66 19.80 -6.57 -1.52
N ALA A 67 20.67 -7.44 -2.06
CA ALA A 67 20.31 -8.80 -2.40
C ALA A 67 21.51 -9.77 -2.25
N PRO A 68 21.28 -11.09 -2.13
CA PRO A 68 22.36 -12.07 -2.22
C PRO A 68 22.95 -12.12 -3.64
N ASP A 69 24.18 -12.63 -3.77
CA ASP A 69 24.92 -12.71 -5.05
C ASP A 69 24.19 -13.55 -6.12
N SER A 70 23.23 -14.39 -5.72
CA SER A 70 22.38 -15.18 -6.63
C SER A 70 21.21 -14.39 -7.24
N ASP A 71 20.93 -13.19 -6.75
CA ASP A 71 19.82 -12.35 -7.21
C ASP A 71 20.34 -11.36 -8.27
N PRO A 72 20.02 -11.58 -9.56
CA PRO A 72 20.56 -10.76 -10.65
C PRO A 72 20.05 -9.31 -10.64
N MET A 73 19.06 -8.98 -9.80
CA MET A 73 18.52 -7.63 -9.66
C MET A 73 19.12 -6.87 -8.46
N GLY A 74 20.09 -7.46 -7.75
CA GLY A 74 20.75 -6.86 -6.58
C GLY A 74 21.74 -5.76 -6.95
N VAL A 75 21.54 -4.55 -6.46
CA VAL A 75 22.48 -3.43 -6.70
C VAL A 75 23.62 -3.42 -5.68
N VAL A 76 23.35 -3.87 -4.45
CA VAL A 76 24.33 -3.98 -3.37
C VAL A 76 24.27 -5.34 -2.68
N THR A 77 25.43 -5.85 -2.28
CA THR A 77 25.56 -7.08 -1.49
C THR A 77 25.01 -6.89 -0.07
N PRO A 78 24.82 -7.98 0.72
CA PRO A 78 24.39 -7.87 2.12
C PRO A 78 25.36 -7.08 3.03
N ARG A 79 26.59 -6.82 2.55
CA ARG A 79 27.58 -5.98 3.24
C ARG A 79 27.68 -4.57 2.63
N LEU A 80 26.66 -4.13 1.89
CA LEU A 80 26.54 -2.79 1.28
C LEU A 80 27.65 -2.44 0.27
N LYS A 81 28.35 -3.45 -0.26
CA LYS A 81 29.26 -3.25 -1.38
C LYS A 81 28.47 -3.23 -2.68
N SER A 82 28.79 -2.32 -3.59
CA SER A 82 28.25 -2.32 -4.94
C SER A 82 28.54 -3.66 -5.63
N ASP A 83 27.53 -4.26 -6.24
CA ASP A 83 27.73 -5.43 -7.06
C ASP A 83 28.16 -5.01 -8.47
N PHE A 84 29.41 -5.28 -8.82
CA PHE A 84 29.98 -4.92 -10.12
C PHE A 84 29.38 -5.76 -11.26
N ALA A 85 28.82 -6.93 -10.96
CA ALA A 85 28.17 -7.78 -11.95
C ALA A 85 26.94 -7.10 -12.56
N VAL A 86 26.17 -6.35 -11.78
CA VAL A 86 24.97 -5.61 -12.25
C VAL A 86 25.30 -4.44 -13.17
N PHE A 87 26.52 -3.89 -13.09
CA PHE A 87 26.97 -2.87 -14.05
C PHE A 87 27.48 -3.46 -15.37
N MET A 88 27.83 -4.75 -15.40
CA MET A 88 28.35 -5.42 -16.59
C MET A 88 27.30 -6.26 -17.33
N THR A 89 26.14 -6.52 -16.73
CA THR A 89 25.02 -7.16 -17.43
C THR A 89 24.36 -6.15 -18.35
N PRO A 90 24.39 -6.34 -19.69
CA PRO A 90 23.64 -5.48 -20.59
C PRO A 90 22.15 -5.58 -20.23
N PHE A 91 21.46 -4.44 -20.19
CA PHE A 91 20.00 -4.39 -20.14
C PHE A 91 19.47 -4.97 -21.46
N THR A 92 19.33 -6.28 -21.54
CA THR A 92 18.54 -6.98 -22.56
C THR A 92 17.18 -7.34 -22.00
#